data_AF-A0A6L2JGJ8-F1
#
_entry.id   AF-A0A6L2JGJ8-F1
#
_cell.length_a   1.000
_cell.length_b   1.000
_cell.length_c   1.000
_cell.angle_alpha   90.00
_cell.angle_beta   90.00
_cell.angle_gamma   90.00
#
_symmetry.space_group_name_H-M   'P 1'
#
loop_
_entity.id
_entity.type
_entity.pdbx_description
1 polymer ?
#
loop_
_entity_poly.entity_id
_entity_poly.type
_entity_poly.pdbx_seq_one_letter_code
_entity_poly.pdbx_strand_id
1 'polypeptide(L)'
;MVIYNALPRKEYERIFMYNTAKEIWKTLLITHQGNNQVKDNKIDLLVQQYEQFIIFEDESIDSAFARFNTIITSLKALDEGYSSKNYVRKFLRALHPKWRAKVTAIEESKDLISLSLDELIGNLKVHEMIIKKDSEIVKAK
;
A
#
# COMPACT_ATOMS: atom_id res chain seq x y z
N MET A 1 41.79 -14.89 1.35
CA MET A 1 40.40 -14.40 1.33
C MET A 1 40.40 -12.94 0.90
N VAL A 2 40.14 -12.67 -0.40
CA VAL A 2 40.32 -11.34 -1.04
C VAL A 2 39.40 -10.26 -0.44
N ILE A 3 38.28 -10.67 0.16
CA ILE A 3 37.25 -9.79 0.71
C ILE A 3 37.78 -8.91 1.86
N TYR A 4 38.67 -9.42 2.71
CA TYR A 4 39.19 -8.66 3.86
C TYR A 4 40.04 -7.44 3.46
N ASN A 5 40.79 -7.55 2.37
CA ASN A 5 41.69 -6.48 1.91
C ASN A 5 40.93 -5.36 1.18
N ALA A 6 39.67 -5.59 0.80
CA ALA A 6 38.84 -4.62 0.10
C ALA A 6 37.93 -3.81 1.04
N LEU A 7 37.90 -4.14 2.34
CA LEU A 7 36.97 -3.54 3.29
C LEU A 7 37.61 -2.45 4.15
N PRO A 8 36.90 -1.35 4.41
CA PRO A 8 37.32 -0.38 5.43
C PRO A 8 37.49 -1.05 6.79
N ARG A 9 38.45 -0.58 7.59
CA ARG A 9 38.79 -1.14 8.91
C ARG A 9 37.58 -1.39 9.82
N LYS A 10 36.60 -0.48 9.79
CA LYS A 10 35.35 -0.57 10.55
C LYS A 10 34.47 -1.78 10.17
N GLU A 11 34.47 -2.16 8.89
CA GLU A 11 33.73 -3.31 8.37
C GLU A 11 34.49 -4.62 8.63
N TYR A 12 35.82 -4.57 8.51
CA TYR A 12 36.70 -5.67 8.88
C TYR A 12 36.50 -6.08 10.35
N GLU A 13 36.56 -5.11 11.28
CA GLU A 13 36.39 -5.33 12.72
C GLU A 13 35.01 -5.90 13.09
N ARG A 14 34.01 -5.81 12.20
CA ARG A 14 32.69 -6.44 12.40
C ARG A 14 32.61 -7.87 11.95
N ILE A 15 33.43 -8.27 10.97
CA ILE A 15 33.29 -9.57 10.31
C ILE A 15 34.52 -10.49 10.47
N PHE A 16 35.61 -10.01 11.08
CA PHE A 16 36.85 -10.76 11.27
C PHE A 16 36.72 -12.02 12.13
N MET A 17 35.63 -12.14 12.89
CA MET A 17 35.31 -13.30 13.72
C MET A 17 34.60 -14.43 12.95
N TYR A 18 34.18 -14.19 11.70
CA TYR A 18 33.50 -15.19 10.88
C TYR A 18 34.47 -15.93 9.97
N ASN A 19 34.28 -17.25 9.86
CA ASN A 19 35.22 -18.13 9.17
C ASN A 19 34.77 -18.48 7.74
N THR A 20 33.50 -18.24 7.41
CA THR A 20 32.95 -18.54 6.09
C THR A 20 32.61 -17.29 5.29
N ALA A 21 32.83 -17.34 3.98
CA ALA A 21 32.43 -16.27 3.07
C ALA A 21 30.91 -15.98 3.15
N LYS A 22 30.10 -17.01 3.45
CA LYS A 22 28.65 -16.91 3.62
C LYS A 22 28.27 -16.05 4.83
N GLU A 23 28.89 -16.26 5.99
CA GLU A 23 28.63 -15.48 7.21
C GLU A 23 29.08 -14.03 7.08
N ILE A 24 30.24 -13.82 6.46
CA ILE A 24 30.80 -12.50 6.17
C ILE A 24 29.86 -11.74 5.23
N TRP A 25 29.44 -12.36 4.13
CA TRP A 25 28.47 -11.78 3.20
C TRP A 25 27.14 -11.47 3.88
N LYS A 26 26.60 -12.40 4.67
CA LYS A 26 25.33 -12.21 5.40
C LYS A 26 25.41 -11.05 6.40
N THR A 27 26.53 -10.91 7.11
CA THR A 27 26.72 -9.82 8.10
C THR A 27 26.86 -8.46 7.42
N LEU A 28 27.60 -8.39 6.31
CA LEU A 28 27.69 -7.17 5.51
C LEU A 28 26.32 -6.79 4.94
N LEU A 29 25.56 -7.77 4.43
CA LEU A 29 24.21 -7.55 3.94
C LEU A 29 23.31 -6.96 5.03
N ILE A 30 23.30 -7.56 6.23
CA ILE A 30 22.53 -7.07 7.38
C ILE A 30 22.96 -5.66 7.80
N THR A 31 24.27 -5.39 7.80
CA THR A 31 24.82 -4.11 8.28
C THR A 31 24.52 -2.95 7.33
N HIS A 32 24.56 -3.20 6.02
CA HIS A 32 24.41 -2.15 4.99
C HIS A 32 23.00 -2.04 4.42
N GLN A 33 22.27 -3.16 4.31
CA GLN A 33 20.91 -3.20 3.75
C GLN A 33 19.82 -3.43 4.81
N GLY A 34 20.21 -3.67 6.07
CA GLY A 34 19.30 -4.12 7.12
C GLY A 34 19.08 -5.63 7.05
N ASN A 35 18.42 -6.18 8.08
CA ASN A 35 18.02 -7.59 8.03
C ASN A 35 16.96 -7.77 6.94
N ASN A 36 17.30 -8.39 5.81
CA ASN A 36 16.35 -8.67 4.72
C ASN A 36 15.04 -9.28 5.24
N GLN A 37 15.10 -10.13 6.27
CA GLN A 37 13.93 -10.69 6.93
C GLN A 37 12.96 -9.61 7.46
N VAL A 38 13.47 -8.52 8.01
CA VAL A 38 12.64 -7.42 8.54
C VAL A 38 12.01 -6.63 7.39
N LYS A 39 12.74 -6.43 6.28
CA LYS A 39 12.19 -5.81 5.06
C LYS A 39 11.07 -6.69 4.49
N ASP A 40 11.33 -7.99 4.34
CA ASP A 40 10.39 -8.97 3.79
C ASP A 40 9.13 -9.06 4.66
N ASN A 41 9.27 -9.19 5.99
CA ASN A 41 8.14 -9.20 6.91
C ASN A 41 7.30 -7.92 6.84
N LYS A 42 7.93 -6.76 6.59
CA LYS A 42 7.23 -5.47 6.43
C LYS A 42 6.46 -5.42 5.11
N ILE A 43 7.04 -5.95 4.03
CA ILE A 43 6.37 -6.10 2.75
C ILE A 43 5.14 -7.00 2.92
N ASP A 44 5.31 -8.19 3.52
CA ASP A 44 4.21 -9.14 3.74
C ASP A 44 3.06 -8.52 4.52
N LEU A 45 3.36 -7.77 5.58
CA LEU A 45 2.34 -7.07 6.37
C LEU A 45 1.60 -6.01 5.53
N LEU A 46 2.31 -5.22 4.73
CA LEU A 46 1.70 -4.20 3.88
C LEU A 46 0.86 -4.82 2.75
N VAL A 47 1.32 -5.93 2.16
CA VAL A 47 0.56 -6.70 1.17
C VAL A 47 -0.71 -7.24 1.80
N GLN A 48 -0.64 -7.81 3.01
CA GLN A 48 -1.82 -8.28 3.73
C GLN A 48 -2.80 -7.13 4.01
N GLN A 49 -2.32 -5.98 4.49
CA GLN A 49 -3.15 -4.79 4.72
C GLN A 49 -3.81 -4.29 3.44
N TYR A 50 -3.07 -4.32 2.32
CA TYR A 50 -3.61 -3.99 1.01
C TYR A 50 -4.71 -4.98 0.62
N GLU A 51 -4.44 -6.29 0.65
CA GLU A 51 -5.39 -7.33 0.25
C GLU A 51 -6.65 -7.39 1.13
N GLN A 52 -6.52 -7.10 2.42
CA GLN A 52 -7.63 -7.08 3.38
C GLN A 52 -8.26 -5.69 3.52
N PHE A 53 -7.86 -4.72 2.69
CA PHE A 53 -8.38 -3.36 2.77
C PHE A 53 -9.89 -3.33 2.53
N ILE A 54 -10.60 -2.77 3.51
CA ILE A 54 -12.03 -2.50 3.51
C ILE A 54 -12.29 -1.06 3.95
N ILE A 55 -13.40 -0.50 3.49
CA ILE A 55 -13.90 0.81 3.88
C ILE A 55 -15.10 0.59 4.79
N PHE A 56 -15.04 1.11 6.01
CA PHE A 56 -16.11 0.95 6.98
C PHE A 56 -17.32 1.82 6.61
N GLU A 57 -18.50 1.50 7.17
CA GLU A 57 -19.73 2.19 6.81
C GLU A 57 -19.76 3.66 7.23
N ASP A 58 -19.19 3.95 8.40
CA ASP A 58 -19.06 5.25 9.05
C ASP A 58 -17.78 5.99 8.65
N GLU A 59 -16.88 5.33 7.93
CA GLU A 59 -15.66 5.91 7.43
C GLU A 59 -15.91 6.78 6.20
N SER A 60 -15.32 7.98 6.17
CA SER A 60 -15.40 8.84 4.99
C SER A 60 -14.48 8.36 3.87
N ILE A 61 -14.87 8.64 2.62
CA ILE A 61 -14.02 8.37 1.43
C ILE A 61 -12.65 9.02 1.57
N ASP A 62 -12.57 10.21 2.17
CA ASP A 62 -11.32 10.91 2.45
C ASP A 62 -10.40 10.14 3.41
N SER A 63 -10.96 9.67 4.53
CA SER A 63 -10.20 8.91 5.53
C SER A 63 -9.74 7.57 4.96
N ALA A 64 -10.63 6.87 4.26
CA ALA A 64 -10.32 5.63 3.57
C ALA A 64 -9.20 5.82 2.53
N PHE A 65 -9.29 6.86 1.71
CA PHE A 65 -8.26 7.16 0.72
C PHE A 65 -6.92 7.48 1.36
N ALA A 66 -6.87 8.23 2.46
CA ALA A 66 -5.64 8.51 3.17
C ALA A 66 -4.96 7.21 3.65
N ARG A 67 -5.71 6.29 4.30
CA ARG A 67 -5.18 4.98 4.72
C ARG A 67 -4.68 4.16 3.54
N PHE A 68 -5.47 4.09 2.47
CA PHE A 68 -5.10 3.37 1.26
C PHE A 68 -3.83 3.94 0.65
N ASN A 69 -3.71 5.27 0.57
CA ASN A 69 -2.55 5.95 0.01
C ASN A 69 -1.29 5.72 0.86
N THR A 70 -1.41 5.65 2.18
CA THR A 70 -0.29 5.28 3.06
C THR A 70 0.22 3.87 2.77
N ILE A 71 -0.65 2.91 2.52
CA ILE A 71 -0.25 1.53 2.19
C ILE A 71 0.48 1.50 0.84
N ILE A 72 -0.11 2.08 -0.22
CA ILE A 72 0.49 2.03 -1.56
C ILE A 72 1.83 2.77 -1.63
N THR A 73 1.97 3.89 -0.91
CA THR A 73 3.23 4.65 -0.88
C THR A 73 4.30 3.91 -0.09
N SER A 74 3.92 3.22 1.00
CA SER A 74 4.82 2.38 1.77
C SER A 74 5.32 1.17 0.98
N LEU A 75 4.45 0.52 0.19
CA LEU A 75 4.86 -0.55 -0.73
C LEU A 75 5.83 -0.02 -1.79
N LYS A 76 5.48 1.10 -2.46
CA LYS A 76 6.34 1.71 -3.49
C LYS A 76 7.73 2.08 -2.98
N ALA A 77 7.82 2.55 -1.73
CA ALA A 77 9.11 2.87 -1.10
C ALA A 77 9.99 1.64 -0.84
N LEU A 78 9.44 0.42 -0.94
CA LEU A 78 10.15 -0.85 -0.79
C LEU A 78 10.38 -1.55 -2.14
N ASP A 79 10.16 -0.85 -3.25
CA ASP A 79 10.18 -1.34 -4.63
C ASP A 79 9.08 -2.36 -4.96
N GLU A 80 8.02 -2.40 -4.13
CA GLU A 80 6.84 -3.23 -4.33
C GLU A 80 5.64 -2.38 -4.77
N GLY A 81 4.74 -2.95 -5.56
CA GLY A 81 3.53 -2.24 -5.90
C GLY A 81 2.74 -2.80 -7.06
N TYR A 82 1.58 -2.19 -7.27
CA TYR A 82 0.63 -2.60 -8.29
C TYR A 82 0.44 -1.49 -9.33
N SER A 83 -0.15 -1.86 -10.47
CA SER A 83 -0.53 -0.90 -11.50
C SER A 83 -1.64 0.04 -11.02
N SER A 84 -1.74 1.23 -11.63
CA SER A 84 -2.82 2.20 -11.35
C SER A 84 -4.21 1.55 -11.42
N LYS A 85 -4.43 0.72 -12.46
CA LYS A 85 -5.65 -0.05 -12.66
C LYS A 85 -5.99 -0.97 -11.48
N ASN A 86 -4.98 -1.59 -10.88
CA ASN A 86 -5.17 -2.48 -9.74
C ASN A 86 -5.58 -1.68 -8.49
N TYR A 87 -5.02 -0.48 -8.29
CA TYR A 87 -5.42 0.40 -7.20
C TYR A 87 -6.89 0.84 -7.31
N VAL A 88 -7.32 1.28 -8.49
CA VAL A 88 -8.72 1.67 -8.77
C VAL A 88 -9.68 0.52 -8.45
N ARG A 89 -9.41 -0.67 -9.00
CA ARG A 89 -10.25 -1.86 -8.74
C ARG A 89 -10.25 -2.26 -7.28
N LYS A 90 -9.09 -2.18 -6.61
CA LYS A 90 -8.99 -2.54 -5.22
C LYS A 90 -9.82 -1.60 -4.34
N PHE A 91 -9.75 -0.30 -4.61
CA PHE A 91 -10.53 0.70 -3.88
C PHE A 91 -12.04 0.51 -4.12
N LEU A 92 -12.47 0.29 -5.36
CA LEU A 92 -13.87 0.00 -5.70
C LEU A 92 -14.41 -1.24 -4.97
N ARG A 93 -13.62 -2.32 -4.91
CA ARG A 93 -13.99 -3.56 -4.20
C ARG A 93 -14.03 -3.42 -2.68
N ALA A 94 -13.31 -2.43 -2.13
CA ALA A 94 -13.26 -2.18 -0.70
C ALA A 94 -14.46 -1.36 -0.19
N LEU A 95 -15.22 -0.73 -1.09
CA LEU A 95 -16.40 0.06 -0.73
C LEU A 95 -17.47 -0.80 -0.06
N HIS A 96 -18.12 -0.23 0.95
CA HIS A 96 -19.26 -0.85 1.63
C HIS A 96 -20.38 -1.23 0.63
N PRO A 97 -21.13 -2.35 0.82
CA PRO A 97 -22.17 -2.79 -0.11
C PRO A 97 -23.22 -1.73 -0.49
N LYS A 98 -23.45 -0.71 0.36
CA LYS A 98 -24.33 0.44 0.05
C LYS A 98 -23.93 1.20 -1.23
N TRP A 99 -22.66 1.09 -1.64
CA TRP A 99 -22.14 1.74 -2.84
C TRP A 99 -22.28 0.89 -4.11
N ARG A 100 -22.82 -0.33 -4.06
CA ARG A 100 -22.87 -1.27 -5.20
C ARG A 100 -23.43 -0.65 -6.48
N ALA A 101 -24.57 0.04 -6.40
CA ALA A 101 -25.19 0.68 -7.56
C ALA A 101 -24.24 1.71 -8.22
N LYS A 102 -23.52 2.49 -7.41
CA LYS A 102 -22.54 3.46 -7.89
C LYS A 102 -21.31 2.79 -8.50
N VAL A 103 -20.83 1.71 -7.89
CA VAL A 103 -19.71 0.91 -8.41
C VAL A 103 -20.05 0.34 -9.79
N THR A 104 -21.21 -0.32 -9.93
CA THR A 104 -21.67 -0.86 -11.21
C THR A 104 -21.77 0.23 -12.28
N ALA A 105 -22.36 1.38 -11.95
CA ALA A 105 -22.45 2.49 -12.89
C ALA A 105 -21.08 3.02 -13.34
N ILE A 106 -20.06 3.03 -12.46
CA ILE A 106 -18.69 3.42 -12.82
C ILE A 106 -18.05 2.37 -13.74
N GLU A 107 -18.20 1.09 -13.41
CA GLU A 107 -17.65 -0.03 -14.19
C GLU A 107 -18.27 -0.12 -15.60
N GLU A 108 -19.55 0.26 -15.74
CA GLU A 108 -20.25 0.29 -17.03
C GLU A 108 -19.95 1.55 -17.85
N SER A 109 -19.75 2.71 -17.19
CA SER A 109 -19.60 4.00 -17.88
C SER A 109 -18.17 4.37 -18.26
N LYS A 110 -17.17 3.77 -17.61
CA LYS A 110 -15.76 4.10 -17.83
C LYS A 110 -14.92 2.87 -18.10
N ASP A 111 -13.96 3.00 -19.02
CA ASP A 111 -12.88 2.04 -19.09
C ASP A 111 -12.00 2.18 -17.84
N LEU A 112 -12.04 1.18 -16.96
CA LEU A 112 -11.20 1.13 -15.76
C LEU A 112 -9.70 1.16 -16.07
N ILE A 113 -9.30 0.98 -17.35
CA ILE A 113 -7.92 1.14 -17.81
C ILE A 113 -7.49 2.61 -17.84
N SER A 114 -8.40 3.53 -18.19
CA SER A 114 -8.11 4.97 -18.34
C SER A 114 -8.45 5.80 -17.11
N LEU A 115 -9.31 5.29 -16.21
CA LEU A 115 -9.69 5.97 -14.98
C LEU A 115 -8.50 6.08 -14.02
N SER A 116 -8.15 7.30 -13.62
CA SER A 116 -7.16 7.55 -12.57
C SER A 116 -7.77 7.36 -11.17
N LEU A 117 -6.91 7.03 -10.19
CA LEU A 117 -7.36 6.89 -8.80
C LEU A 117 -7.91 8.22 -8.26
N ASP A 118 -7.25 9.34 -8.52
CA ASP A 118 -7.70 10.65 -8.04
C ASP A 118 -9.07 11.04 -8.60
N GLU A 119 -9.31 10.75 -9.89
CA GLU A 119 -10.61 10.98 -10.52
C GLU A 119 -11.71 10.09 -9.91
N LEU A 120 -11.40 8.82 -9.64
CA LEU A 120 -12.31 7.93 -8.92
C LEU A 120 -12.68 8.50 -7.55
N ILE A 121 -11.68 8.91 -6.76
CA ILE A 121 -11.88 9.47 -5.42
C ILE A 121 -12.73 10.74 -5.48
N GLY A 122 -12.46 11.64 -6.44
CA GLY A 122 -13.27 12.84 -6.65
C GLY A 122 -14.75 12.50 -6.91
N ASN A 123 -15.02 11.51 -7.76
CA ASN A 123 -16.39 11.07 -8.07
C ASN A 123 -17.11 10.50 -6.83
N LEU A 124 -16.41 9.68 -6.05
CA LEU A 124 -16.95 9.06 -4.83
C LEU A 124 -17.25 10.11 -3.75
N LYS A 125 -16.39 11.12 -3.57
CA LYS A 125 -16.63 12.23 -2.63
C LYS A 125 -17.88 13.03 -2.95
N VAL A 126 -18.08 13.38 -4.21
CA VAL A 126 -19.30 14.10 -4.65
C VAL A 126 -20.54 13.27 -4.33
N HIS A 127 -20.50 11.97 -4.58
CA HIS A 127 -21.61 11.08 -4.25
C HIS A 127 -21.83 10.95 -2.74
N GLU A 128 -20.76 10.90 -1.94
CA GLU A 128 -20.84 10.90 -0.48
C GLU A 128 -21.59 12.12 0.06
N MET A 129 -21.30 13.31 -0.49
CA MET A 129 -21.98 14.55 -0.11
C MET A 129 -23.48 14.52 -0.41
N ILE A 130 -23.87 13.95 -1.56
CA ILE A 130 -25.28 13.79 -1.95
C ILE A 130 -26.00 12.85 -0.97
N ILE A 131 -25.42 11.68 -0.69
CA ILE A 131 -26.00 10.71 0.25
C ILE A 131 -26.19 11.32 1.65
N LYS A 132 -25.18 12.07 2.14
CA LYS A 132 -25.25 12.74 3.45
C LYS A 132 -26.41 13.73 3.50
N LYS A 133 -26.55 14.59 2.48
CA LYS A 133 -27.65 15.56 2.37
C LYS A 133 -29.02 14.88 2.34
N ASP A 134 -29.17 13.81 1.56
CA ASP A 134 -30.44 13.07 1.48
C ASP A 134 -30.81 12.43 2.83
N SER A 135 -29.81 11.92 3.56
CA SER A 135 -30.02 11.34 4.89
C SER A 135 -30.45 12.37 5.94
N GLU A 136 -29.98 13.62 5.84
CA GLU A 136 -30.39 14.72 6.71
C GLU A 136 -31.84 15.14 6.44
N ILE A 137 -32.25 15.18 5.16
CA ILE A 137 -33.63 15.49 4.75
C ILE A 137 -34.61 14.43 5.26
N VAL A 138 -34.24 13.15 5.22
CA VAL A 138 -35.09 12.06 5.73
C VAL A 138 -35.23 12.11 7.25
N LYS A 139 -34.18 12.47 7.99
CA LYS A 139 -34.23 12.60 9.45
C LYS A 139 -35.02 13.82 9.94
N ALA A 140 -35.19 14.84 9.09
CA ALA A 140 -35.92 16.07 9.40
C ALA A 140 -37.43 15.98 9.11
N LYS A 141 -37.90 14.86 8.56
CA LYS A 141 -39.31 14.56 8.29
C LYS A 141 -39.85 13.55 9.29
#